data_AF-A0A822FZ74-F1
#
_entry.id   AF-A0A822FZ74-F1
#
_cell.length_a   1.000
_cell.length_b   1.000
_cell.length_c   1.000
_cell.angle_alpha   90.00
_cell.angle_beta   90.00
_cell.angle_gamma   90.00
#
_symmetry.space_group_name_H-M   'P 1'
#
loop_
_entity.id
_entity.type
_entity.pdbx_description
1 polymer ?
#
loop_
_entity_poly.entity_id
_entity_poly.type
_entity_poly.pdbx_seq_one_letter_code
_entity_poly.pdbx_strand_id
1 'polypeptide(L)' 'LKQIVHQISDALAFMHAQDLAHLDIKPANIMLCQRSVNLDKDNVDYDDDRTNNIIYKLTDLGHVSQISLSTSEEDGDSRY' A
#
# COMPACT_ATOMS: atom_id res chain seq x y z
N LEU A 1 0.09 -12.17 -7.51
CA LEU A 1 1.08 -11.64 -6.54
C LEU A 1 1.89 -10.45 -7.08
N LYS A 2 2.36 -10.46 -8.34
CA LYS A 2 3.12 -9.34 -8.93
C LYS A 2 2.42 -7.98 -8.79
N GLN A 3 1.12 -7.91 -9.13
CA GLN A 3 0.34 -6.67 -9.09
C GLN A 3 0.16 -6.08 -7.68
N ILE A 4 -0.15 -6.92 -6.68
CA ILE A 4 -0.27 -6.47 -5.28
C ILE A 4 1.06 -5.95 -4.75
N VAL A 5 2.17 -6.66 -4.99
CA VAL A 5 3.50 -6.19 -4.56
C VAL A 5 3.84 -4.87 -5.21
N HIS A 6 3.59 -4.73 -6.51
CA HIS A 6 3.86 -3.48 -7.23
C HIS A 6 3.05 -2.31 -6.69
N GLN A 7 1.71 -2.44 -6.61
CA GLN A 7 0.84 -1.34 -6.17
C GLN A 7 1.07 -0.96 -4.69
N ILE A 8 1.32 -1.94 -3.82
CA ILE A 8 1.63 -1.66 -2.41
C ILE A 8 3.03 -1.04 -2.27
N SER A 9 4.00 -1.46 -3.10
CA SER A 9 5.31 -0.79 -3.13
C SER A 9 5.20 0.66 -3.55
N ASP A 10 4.38 0.98 -4.55
CA ASP A 10 4.14 2.36 -4.99
C ASP A 10 3.46 3.20 -3.89
N ALA A 11 2.49 2.63 -3.18
CA ALA A 11 1.85 3.28 -2.04
C ALA A 11 2.84 3.56 -0.90
N LEU A 12 3.71 2.61 -0.58
CA LEU A 12 4.77 2.77 0.43
C LEU A 12 5.80 3.80 0.00
N ALA A 13 6.23 3.78 -1.26
CA ALA A 13 7.16 4.77 -1.80
C ALA A 13 6.59 6.19 -1.68
N PHE A 14 5.30 6.36 -1.98
CA PHE A 14 4.60 7.63 -1.77
C PHE A 14 4.58 8.05 -0.29
N MET A 15 4.23 7.14 0.63
CA MET A 15 4.24 7.43 2.07
C MET A 15 5.63 7.82 2.57
N HIS A 16 6.66 7.07 2.19
CA HIS A 16 8.04 7.35 2.60
C HIS A 16 8.53 8.70 2.05
N ALA A 17 8.11 9.09 0.84
CA ALA A 17 8.40 10.42 0.29
C ALA A 17 7.77 11.56 1.12
N GLN A 18 6.78 11.27 1.96
CA GLN A 18 6.16 12.19 2.92
C GLN A 18 6.71 12.03 4.35
N ASP A 19 7.83 11.32 4.53
CA ASP A 19 8.41 11.00 5.85
C ASP A 19 7.49 10.15 6.74
N LEU A 20 6.61 9.31 6.17
CA LEU A 20 5.65 8.49 6.92
C LEU A 20 5.93 7.00 6.77
N ALA A 21 6.02 6.27 7.88
CA ALA A 21 6.03 4.81 7.91
C ALA A 21 4.66 4.26 8.33
N HIS A 22 4.18 3.21 7.66
CA HIS A 22 2.87 2.59 7.99
C HIS A 22 2.91 1.69 9.24
N LEU A 23 4.04 1.03 9.49
CA LEU A 23 4.33 0.13 10.63
C LEU A 23 3.44 -1.11 10.83
N ASP A 24 2.29 -1.21 10.18
CA ASP A 24 1.37 -2.35 10.28
C ASP A 24 0.95 -2.91 8.90
N ILE A 25 1.95 -3.33 8.11
CA ILE A 25 1.71 -3.95 6.80
C ILE A 25 1.38 -5.43 6.96
N LYS A 26 0.10 -5.76 6.73
CA LYS A 26 -0.42 -7.14 6.76
C LYS A 26 -1.55 -7.31 5.75
N PRO A 27 -1.88 -8.54 5.32
CA PRO A 27 -2.94 -8.78 4.35
C PRO A 27 -4.30 -8.16 4.74
N ALA A 28 -4.63 -8.13 6.04
CA ALA A 28 -5.87 -7.53 6.54
C ALA A 28 -5.99 -6.02 6.29
N ASN A 29 -4.86 -5.32 6.10
CA ASN A 29 -4.79 -3.87 5.87
C ASN A 29 -4.66 -3.52 4.38
N ILE A 30 -4.79 -4.51 3.47
CA ILE A 30 -4.77 -4.31 2.02
C ILE A 30 -6.17 -4.56 1.46
N MET A 31 -6.86 -3.50 1.09
CA MET A 31 -8.18 -3.60 0.47
C MET A 31 -8.06 -3.89 -1.03
N LEU A 32 -8.86 -4.85 -1.51
CA LEU A 32 -9.08 -5.05 -2.94
C LEU A 32 -10.28 -4.22 -3.40
N CYS A 33 -10.09 -3.45 -4.47
CA CYS A 33 -11.14 -2.68 -5.12
C CYS A 33 -11.19 -3.07 -6.60
N GLN A 34 -12.37 -3.42 -7.10
CA GLN A 34 -12.58 -3.65 -8.52
C GLN A 34 -13.02 -2.34 -9.17
N ARG A 35 -12.28 -1.88 -10.18
CA ARG A 35 -12.72 -0.74 -10.99
C ARG A 35 -13.87 -1.23 -11.87
N SER A 36 -14.97 -0.50 -11.92
CA SER A 36 -16.04 -0.83 -12.88
C SER A 36 -15.62 -0.24 -14.21
N VAL A 37 -15.06 -1.04 -15.11
CA VAL A 37 -14.91 -0.63 -16.50
C VAL A 37 -16.31 -0.74 -17.11
N ASN A 38 -16.89 0.40 -17.52
CA ASN A 38 -18.05 0.35 -18.40
C ASN A 38 -17.56 -0.25 -19.72
N LEU A 39 -17.76 -1.56 -19.87
CA LEU A 39 -17.45 -2.27 -21.09
C LEU A 39 -18.49 -1.84 -22.14
N ASP A 40 -18.21 -0.76 -22.87
CA ASP A 40 -18.87 -0.56 -24.15
C ASP A 40 -18.54 -1.78 -25.02
N LYS A 41 -19.61 -2.48 -25.39
CA LYS A 41 -19.69 -3.91 -25.75
C LYS A 41 -19.05 -4.31 -27.10
N ASP A 42 -18.12 -3.54 -27.66
CA ASP A 42 -17.85 -3.65 -29.10
C ASP A 42 -16.48 -4.15 -29.55
N ASN A 43 -15.52 -4.45 -28.66
CA ASN A 43 -14.27 -5.11 -29.08
C ASN A 43 -13.74 -6.02 -27.98
N VAL A 44 -14.14 -7.29 -28.01
CA VAL A 44 -13.67 -8.29 -27.07
C VAL A 44 -12.41 -8.95 -27.63
N ASP A 45 -11.24 -8.43 -27.24
CA ASP A 45 -10.02 -9.23 -27.24
C ASP A 45 -10.00 -10.03 -25.93
N TYR A 46 -10.20 -11.34 -26.06
CA TYR A 46 -10.22 -12.28 -24.95
C TYR A 46 -8.76 -12.63 -24.59
N ASP A 47 -8.05 -11.76 -23.89
CA ASP A 47 -6.94 -12.21 -23.03
C ASP A 47 -6.49 -11.15 -22.01
N ASP A 48 -6.10 -11.61 -20.83
CA ASP A 48 -5.25 -10.94 -19.82
C ASP A 48 -5.78 -9.79 -18.90
N ASP A 49 -6.74 -8.95 -19.28
CA ASP A 49 -6.93 -7.66 -18.56
C ASP A 49 -7.77 -7.67 -17.26
N ARG A 50 -8.30 -8.81 -16.80
CA ARG A 50 -9.12 -8.84 -15.56
C ARG A 50 -8.34 -8.42 -14.31
N THR A 51 -7.02 -8.66 -14.28
CA THR A 51 -6.18 -8.28 -13.13
C THR A 51 -5.78 -6.80 -13.12
N ASN A 52 -5.74 -6.12 -14.27
CA ASN A 52 -5.55 -4.67 -14.34
C ASN A 52 -6.77 -3.90 -13.82
N ASN A 53 -7.90 -4.58 -13.69
CA ASN A 53 -9.10 -4.01 -13.14
C ASN A 53 -9.16 -4.07 -11.60
N ILE A 54 -8.15 -4.65 -10.94
CA ILE A 54 -8.04 -4.74 -9.49
C ILE A 54 -7.03 -3.71 -8.98
N ILE A 55 -7.50 -2.85 -8.07
CA ILE A 55 -6.72 -1.84 -7.35
C ILE A 55 -6.53 -2.30 -5.91
N TYR A 56 -5.29 -2.34 -5.44
CA TYR A 56 -4.95 -2.62 -4.06
C TYR A 56 -4.71 -1.31 -3.31
N LYS A 57 -5.44 -1.08 -2.22
CA LYS A 57 -5.30 0.12 -1.38
C LYS A 57 -4.75 -0.27 -0.02
N LEU A 58 -3.72 0.43 0.41
CA LEU A 58 -3.20 0.31 1.77
C LEU A 58 -4.10 1.11 2.72
N THR A 59 -4.45 0.51 3.86
CA THR A 59 -5.43 1.04 4.82
C THR A 59 -4.97 0.83 6.26
N ASP A 60 -5.75 1.35 7.20
CA ASP A 60 -5.46 1.33 8.64
C ASP A 60 -4.20 2.13 9.00
N LEU A 61 -4.38 3.45 9.11
CA LEU A 61 -3.32 4.41 9.40
C LEU A 61 -3.09 4.60 10.91
N GLY A 62 -3.67 3.76 11.77
CA GLY A 62 -3.62 3.91 13.22
C GLY A 62 -2.21 3.81 13.82
N HIS A 63 -1.28 3.17 13.10
CA HIS A 63 0.12 3.01 13.48
C HIS A 63 1.08 3.88 12.67
N VAL A 64 0.57 4.78 11.82
CA VAL A 64 1.43 5.61 10.97
C VAL A 64 2.23 6.60 11.82
N SER A 65 3.54 6.65 11.61
CA SER A 65 4.45 7.56 12.31
C SER A 65 5.39 8.29 11.35
N GLN A 66 5.97 9.39 11.82
CA GLN A 66 7.08 10.02 11.12
C GLN A 66 8.33 9.15 11.19
N ILE A 67 9.04 9.01 10.07
CA ILE A 67 10.30 8.26 10.02
C ILE A 67 11.38 9.05 10.74
N SER A 68 11.48 10.35 10.51
CA SER A 68 12.44 11.23 11.19
C SER A 68 12.36 11.17 12.72
N LEU A 69 11.15 11.07 13.29
CA LEU A 69 10.94 11.01 14.75
C LEU A 69 11.48 9.71 15.38
N SER A 70 11.53 8.61 14.63
CA SER A 70 12.06 7.33 15.13
C SER A 70 13.58 7.30 15.29
N THR A 71 14.29 8.33 14.78
CA THR A 71 15.75 8.47 14.93
C THR A 71 16.16 9.26 16.18
N SER A 72 15.20 9.80 16.94
CA SER A 72 15.48 10.66 18.11
C SER A 72 15.23 9.99 19.46
N GLU A 73 15.21 8.66 19.55
CA GLU A 73 15.23 8.01 20.87
C GLU A 73 16.64 8.05 21.46
N GLU A 74 16.78 8.97 22.41
CA GLU A 74 17.86 9.09 23.37
C GLU A 74 18.27 7.72 23.93
N ASP A 75 19.57 7.47 23.89
CA ASP A 75 20.30 6.39 24.56
C ASP A 75 20.09 6.49 26.09
N GLY A 76 18.94 6.00 26.54
CA GLY A 76 18.43 6.24 27.89
C GLY A 76 17.83 5.00 28.54
N ASP A 77 18.23 3.78 28.17
CA ASP A 77 17.96 2.59 29.00
C ASP A 77 18.95 2.58 30.18
N SER A 78 18.77 3.52 31.12
CA SER A 78 19.35 3.42 32.46
C SER A 78 18.63 2.32 33.25
N ARG A 79 18.94 1.07 32.91
CA ARG A 79 18.65 -0.10 33.73
C ARG A 79 19.80 -1.10 33.64
N TYR A 80 20.92 -0.79 34.29
CA TYR A 80 21.68 -1.68 35.17
C TYR A 80 22.50 -0.85 36.16
#